data_AF-F3P8Q9-F1
#
_entry.id   AF-F3P8Q9-F1
#
_cell.length_a   1.000
_cell.length_b   1.000
_cell.length_c   1.000
_cell.angle_alpha   90.00
_cell.angle_beta   90.00
_cell.angle_gamma   90.00
#
_symmetry.space_group_name_H-M   'P 1'
#
loop_
_entity.id
_entity.type
_entity.pdbx_description
1 polymer ?
#
loop_
_entity_poly.entity_id
_entity_poly.type
_entity_poly.pdbx_seq_one_letter_code
_entity_poly.pdbx_strand_id
1 'polypeptide(L)'
;MRAGVDYIAHASFVSAAGRSEFDPYLADEMSRAGVYVDCTIVADLPGIIAADPAFAPPARQLWEHGVRIVAGHDAGIPASPQRAYVGGLQALESVGLPRTEVLLAATSRAAAAIGCAGVTGVLTPGFEADLIAVAGDPRQGLAALHDLRLVVVRGREFRPDRVEGLAASETPAEAVGPSATLAEWRERSARAARHPEV
;
A
#
# COMPACT_ATOMS: atom_id res chain seq x y z
N MET A 1 8.34 -5.25 -16.61
CA MET A 1 7.31 -5.33 -17.67
C MET A 1 7.47 -6.56 -18.57
N ARG A 2 8.68 -6.88 -19.04
CA ARG A 2 8.96 -8.00 -19.96
C ARG A 2 8.43 -9.38 -19.51
N ALA A 3 8.26 -9.60 -18.21
CA ALA A 3 7.72 -10.83 -17.65
C ALA A 3 6.19 -10.91 -17.60
N GLY A 4 5.47 -9.82 -17.93
CA GLY A 4 4.01 -9.79 -17.94
C GLY A 4 3.36 -9.92 -16.56
N VAL A 5 3.96 -9.35 -15.51
CA VAL A 5 3.39 -9.37 -14.16
C VAL A 5 2.20 -8.41 -14.03
N ASP A 6 1.17 -8.83 -13.30
CA ASP A 6 -0.02 -8.01 -13.04
C ASP A 6 0.18 -7.03 -11.88
N TYR A 7 1.06 -7.35 -10.93
CA TYR A 7 1.21 -6.65 -9.67
C TYR A 7 2.67 -6.48 -9.26
N ILE A 8 3.03 -5.31 -8.75
CA ILE A 8 4.34 -5.01 -8.16
C ILE A 8 4.14 -4.41 -6.77
N ALA A 9 4.69 -5.06 -5.75
CA ALA A 9 4.73 -4.52 -4.41
C ALA A 9 5.95 -3.62 -4.20
N HIS A 10 5.84 -2.68 -3.26
CA HIS A 10 6.86 -1.72 -2.81
C HIS A 10 7.27 -0.68 -3.87
N ALA A 11 7.58 -1.11 -5.09
CA ALA A 11 8.03 -0.28 -6.22
C ALA A 11 9.02 0.81 -5.80
N SER A 12 10.07 0.44 -5.07
CA SER A 12 11.01 1.39 -4.45
C SER A 12 12.11 1.91 -5.39
N PHE A 13 12.17 1.43 -6.64
CA PHE A 13 13.17 1.81 -7.66
C PHE A 13 14.62 1.73 -7.16
N VAL A 14 14.99 0.59 -6.55
CA VAL A 14 16.34 0.42 -6.00
C VAL A 14 17.37 0.18 -7.12
N SER A 15 18.30 1.11 -7.28
CA SER A 15 19.38 1.06 -8.26
C SER A 15 20.43 -0.02 -7.93
N ALA A 16 21.35 -0.25 -8.87
CA ALA A 16 22.47 -1.16 -8.64
C ALA A 16 23.32 -0.77 -7.42
N ALA A 17 23.41 0.53 -7.13
CA ALA A 17 24.12 1.08 -5.98
C ALA A 17 23.32 0.99 -4.66
N GLY A 18 22.12 0.40 -4.67
CA GLY A 18 21.28 0.31 -3.47
C GLY A 18 20.72 1.66 -3.06
N ARG A 19 20.29 2.49 -4.01
CA ARG A 19 19.60 3.76 -3.72
C ARG A 19 18.25 3.78 -4.42
N SER A 20 17.25 4.36 -3.77
CA SER A 20 15.95 4.61 -4.42
C SER A 20 16.12 5.75 -5.42
N GLU A 21 15.98 5.44 -6.71
CA GLU A 21 16.16 6.40 -7.81
C GLU A 21 14.98 6.26 -8.78
N PHE A 22 14.02 7.18 -8.70
CA PHE A 22 12.83 7.14 -9.56
C PHE A 22 13.19 7.23 -11.05
N ASP A 23 12.61 6.34 -11.85
CA ASP A 23 12.76 6.30 -13.30
C ASP A 23 11.41 6.59 -13.99
N PRO A 24 11.22 7.78 -14.58
CA PRO A 24 9.98 8.15 -15.24
C PRO A 24 9.69 7.31 -16.49
N TYR A 25 10.71 6.85 -17.21
CA TYR A 25 10.52 6.00 -18.37
C TYR A 25 9.99 4.62 -17.97
N LEU A 26 10.51 4.08 -16.87
CA LEU A 26 9.99 2.83 -16.31
C LEU A 26 8.56 3.01 -15.77
N ALA A 27 8.24 4.15 -15.16
CA ALA A 27 6.87 4.47 -14.73
C ALA A 27 5.89 4.51 -15.93
N ASP A 28 6.29 5.12 -17.05
CA ASP A 28 5.50 5.11 -18.30
C ASP A 28 5.34 3.70 -18.87
N GLU A 29 6.38 2.86 -18.79
CA GLU A 29 6.28 1.44 -19.16
C GLU A 29 5.32 0.67 -18.24
N MET A 30 5.35 0.94 -16.94
CA MET A 30 4.43 0.35 -15.95
C MET A 30 2.98 0.73 -16.23
N SER A 31 2.73 2.00 -16.53
CA SER A 31 1.40 2.49 -16.89
C SER A 31 0.89 1.82 -18.18
N ARG A 32 1.72 1.80 -19.23
CA ARG A 32 1.37 1.16 -20.52
C ARG A 32 1.13 -0.33 -20.41
N ALA A 33 1.95 -1.03 -19.62
CA ALA A 33 1.77 -2.45 -19.35
C ALA A 33 0.53 -2.72 -18.48
N GLY A 34 0.07 -1.68 -17.77
CA GLY A 34 -1.14 -1.79 -16.98
C GLY A 34 -0.95 -2.57 -15.69
N VAL A 35 0.20 -2.42 -15.05
CA VAL A 35 0.47 -3.11 -13.78
C VAL A 35 -0.21 -2.37 -12.64
N TYR A 36 -0.61 -3.12 -11.62
CA TYR A 36 -1.00 -2.59 -10.33
C TYR A 36 0.23 -2.45 -9.44
N VAL A 37 0.26 -1.40 -8.63
CA VAL A 37 1.39 -1.14 -7.73
C VAL A 37 0.89 -0.76 -6.35
N ASP A 38 1.44 -1.36 -5.31
CA ASP A 38 1.47 -0.74 -3.99
C ASP A 38 2.89 -0.26 -3.66
N CYS A 39 2.98 0.78 -2.84
CA CYS A 39 4.25 1.31 -2.35
C CYS A 39 4.45 1.07 -0.85
N THR A 40 3.81 0.03 -0.28
CA THR A 40 3.91 -0.33 1.14
C THR A 40 3.79 0.86 2.10
N ILE A 41 2.80 1.73 1.86
CA ILE A 41 2.66 2.97 2.62
C ILE A 41 2.03 2.65 3.96
N VAL A 42 2.82 2.67 5.03
CA VAL A 42 2.34 2.42 6.40
C VAL A 42 1.80 3.71 7.04
N ALA A 43 0.99 3.58 8.09
CA ALA A 43 0.38 4.72 8.76
C ALA A 43 1.39 5.76 9.27
N ASP A 44 2.55 5.31 9.73
CA ASP A 44 3.62 6.18 10.27
C ASP A 44 4.61 6.69 9.20
N LEU A 45 4.39 6.34 7.92
CA LEU A 45 5.27 6.77 6.83
C LEU A 45 5.50 8.29 6.77
N PRO A 46 4.50 9.17 7.02
CA PRO A 46 4.73 10.61 7.05
C PRO A 46 5.76 11.04 8.10
N GLY A 47 5.78 10.38 9.26
CA GLY A 47 6.80 10.58 10.30
C GLY A 47 8.18 10.10 9.84
N ILE A 48 8.25 8.93 9.19
CA ILE A 48 9.49 8.39 8.61
C ILE A 48 10.06 9.35 7.55
N ILE A 49 9.22 9.87 6.64
CA ILE A 49 9.63 10.83 5.59
C ILE A 49 10.11 12.15 6.21
N ALA A 50 9.45 12.62 7.28
CA ALA A 50 9.87 13.84 7.98
C ALA A 50 11.24 13.68 8.65
N ALA A 51 11.57 12.47 9.13
CA ALA A 51 12.87 12.14 9.71
C ALA A 51 13.96 11.97 8.62
N ASP A 52 13.64 11.26 7.53
CA ASP A 52 14.52 11.10 6.38
C ASP A 52 13.71 11.04 5.06
N PRO A 53 13.79 12.09 4.21
CA PRO A 53 13.09 12.14 2.93
C PRO A 53 13.49 11.04 1.93
N ALA A 54 14.62 10.35 2.12
CA ALA A 54 15.04 9.24 1.26
C ALA A 54 14.09 8.04 1.33
N PHE A 55 13.23 7.97 2.35
CA PHE A 55 12.18 6.95 2.50
C PHE A 55 10.88 7.30 1.78
N ALA A 56 10.78 8.47 1.15
CA ALA A 56 9.59 8.85 0.40
C ALA A 56 9.37 7.89 -0.78
N PRO A 57 8.26 7.12 -0.81
CA PRO A 57 7.96 6.28 -1.94
C PRO A 57 7.49 7.15 -3.12
N PRO A 58 7.75 6.73 -4.37
CA PRO A 58 7.35 7.49 -5.54
C PRO A 58 5.85 7.33 -5.87
N ALA A 59 4.98 7.13 -4.88
CA ALA A 59 3.56 6.80 -5.08
C ALA A 59 2.82 7.90 -5.87
N ARG A 60 3.05 9.17 -5.51
CA ARG A 60 2.49 10.31 -6.25
C ARG A 60 3.04 10.38 -7.68
N GLN A 61 4.35 10.19 -7.86
CA GLN A 61 4.98 10.25 -9.18
C GLN A 61 4.45 9.13 -10.09
N LEU A 62 4.39 7.90 -9.57
CA LEU A 62 3.79 6.77 -10.28
C LEU A 62 2.33 7.05 -10.69
N TRP A 63 1.53 7.60 -9.77
CA TRP A 63 0.15 7.98 -10.07
C TRP A 63 0.07 9.08 -11.15
N GLU A 64 0.93 10.10 -11.10
CA GLU A 64 1.01 11.17 -12.11
C GLU A 64 1.38 10.63 -13.50
N HIS A 65 2.16 9.55 -13.55
CA HIS A 65 2.47 8.79 -14.77
C HIS A 65 1.37 7.80 -15.19
N GLY A 66 0.22 7.77 -14.50
CA GLY A 66 -0.92 6.91 -14.83
C GLY A 66 -0.75 5.45 -14.39
N VAL A 67 0.14 5.16 -13.45
CA VAL A 67 0.26 3.83 -12.84
C VAL A 67 -0.91 3.60 -11.87
N ARG A 68 -1.44 2.37 -11.85
CA ARG A 68 -2.61 2.02 -11.03
C ARG A 68 -2.19 1.73 -9.59
N ILE A 69 -2.22 2.74 -8.74
CA ILE A 69 -1.85 2.59 -7.33
C ILE A 69 -2.94 1.87 -6.53
N VAL A 70 -2.58 0.82 -5.82
CA VAL A 70 -3.42 0.01 -4.91
C VAL A 70 -2.99 0.26 -3.47
N ALA A 71 -3.95 0.21 -2.55
CA ALA A 71 -3.65 0.30 -1.12
C ALA A 71 -2.99 -1.00 -0.63
N GLY A 72 -1.69 -0.94 -0.31
CA GLY A 72 -0.91 -2.02 0.29
C GLY A 72 0.03 -1.46 1.35
N HIS A 73 0.09 -2.13 2.50
CA HIS A 73 0.66 -1.59 3.75
C HIS A 73 1.63 -2.56 4.46
N ASP A 74 1.83 -3.76 3.92
CA ASP A 74 2.54 -4.87 4.60
C ASP A 74 2.07 -5.09 6.05
N ALA A 75 0.76 -4.98 6.27
CA ALA A 75 0.19 -5.07 7.60
C ALA A 75 0.46 -6.46 8.23
N GLY A 76 1.08 -6.46 9.41
CA GLY A 76 1.57 -7.65 10.11
C GLY A 76 3.06 -7.60 10.44
N ILE A 77 3.83 -6.73 9.79
CA ILE A 77 5.24 -6.47 10.15
C ILE A 77 5.34 -5.59 11.42
N PRO A 78 6.50 -5.57 12.10
CA PRO A 78 6.73 -4.65 13.23
C PRO A 78 6.35 -3.21 12.86
N ALA A 79 5.70 -2.50 13.78
CA ALA A 79 5.17 -1.14 13.60
C ALA A 79 4.07 -0.94 12.51
N SER A 80 3.64 -1.98 11.79
CA SER A 80 2.48 -1.93 10.86
C SER A 80 1.39 -2.94 11.26
N PRO A 81 0.62 -2.68 12.32
CA PRO A 81 -0.41 -3.61 12.77
C PRO A 81 -1.62 -3.63 11.81
N GLN A 82 -2.33 -4.76 11.72
CA GLN A 82 -3.53 -4.90 10.87
C GLN A 82 -4.60 -3.82 11.11
N ARG A 83 -4.77 -3.39 12.36
CA ARG A 83 -5.73 -2.33 12.73
C ARG A 83 -5.38 -0.92 12.23
N ALA A 84 -4.15 -0.70 11.71
CA ALA A 84 -3.71 0.60 11.22
C ALA A 84 -4.11 0.88 9.75
N TYR A 85 -4.94 0.03 9.14
CA TYR A 85 -5.32 0.14 7.73
C TYR A 85 -5.82 1.54 7.33
N VAL A 86 -6.71 2.15 8.13
CA VAL A 86 -7.21 3.51 7.85
C VAL A 86 -6.11 4.56 7.92
N GLY A 87 -5.17 4.42 8.87
CA GLY A 87 -4.00 5.30 8.95
C GLY A 87 -3.10 5.19 7.71
N GLY A 88 -2.98 3.99 7.15
CA GLY A 88 -2.31 3.76 5.87
C GLY A 88 -2.97 4.47 4.69
N LEU A 89 -4.30 4.49 4.63
CA LEU A 89 -5.04 5.27 3.63
C LEU A 89 -4.83 6.78 3.80
N GLN A 90 -4.80 7.28 5.03
CA GLN A 90 -4.47 8.68 5.32
C GLN A 90 -3.02 9.01 4.93
N ALA A 91 -2.09 8.07 5.10
CA ALA A 91 -0.71 8.22 4.66
C ALA A 91 -0.59 8.25 3.12
N LEU A 92 -1.39 7.46 2.38
CA LEU A 92 -1.48 7.59 0.92
C LEU A 92 -1.93 9.00 0.49
N GLU A 93 -2.94 9.55 1.17
CA GLU A 93 -3.39 10.93 0.91
C GLU A 93 -2.30 11.96 1.25
N SER A 94 -1.58 11.79 2.36
CA SER A 94 -0.56 12.75 2.80
C SER A 94 0.70 12.76 1.92
N VAL A 95 1.04 11.63 1.28
CA VAL A 95 2.10 11.59 0.25
C VAL A 95 1.63 12.12 -1.11
N GLY A 96 0.38 12.59 -1.20
CA GLY A 96 -0.12 13.38 -2.32
C GLY A 96 -0.99 12.64 -3.33
N LEU A 97 -1.51 11.45 -3.01
CA LEU A 97 -2.58 10.86 -3.81
C LEU A 97 -3.89 11.61 -3.56
N PRO A 98 -4.67 11.96 -4.59
CA PRO A 98 -6.00 12.52 -4.39
C PRO A 98 -6.89 11.56 -3.60
N ARG A 99 -7.72 12.08 -2.70
CA ARG A 99 -8.61 11.28 -1.85
C ARG A 99 -9.47 10.27 -2.62
N THR A 100 -10.03 10.68 -3.75
CA THR A 100 -10.82 9.80 -4.62
C THR A 100 -9.97 8.62 -5.10
N GLU A 101 -8.71 8.85 -5.42
CA GLU A 101 -7.76 7.81 -5.84
C GLU A 101 -7.42 6.85 -4.70
N VAL A 102 -7.32 7.35 -3.47
CA VAL A 102 -7.14 6.50 -2.28
C VAL A 102 -8.36 5.59 -2.07
N LEU A 103 -9.58 6.12 -2.19
CA LEU A 103 -10.80 5.32 -2.08
C LEU A 103 -10.88 4.25 -3.18
N LEU A 104 -10.51 4.58 -4.42
CA LEU A 104 -10.45 3.62 -5.53
C LEU A 104 -9.36 2.56 -5.27
N ALA A 105 -8.19 2.97 -4.79
CA ALA A 105 -7.06 2.10 -4.44
C ALA A 105 -7.41 1.08 -3.36
N ALA A 106 -8.35 1.40 -2.46
CA ALA A 106 -8.83 0.52 -1.40
C ALA A 106 -10.09 -0.29 -1.78
N THR A 107 -10.68 -0.05 -2.96
CA THR A 107 -11.96 -0.68 -3.37
C THR A 107 -11.84 -1.31 -4.76
N SER A 108 -12.46 -0.70 -5.78
CA SER A 108 -12.57 -1.25 -7.12
C SER A 108 -11.22 -1.60 -7.76
N ARG A 109 -10.19 -0.79 -7.51
CA ARG A 109 -8.85 -1.04 -8.05
C ARG A 109 -8.12 -2.16 -7.31
N ALA A 110 -8.28 -2.25 -5.98
CA ALA A 110 -7.77 -3.39 -5.22
C ALA A 110 -8.43 -4.69 -5.67
N ALA A 111 -9.76 -4.68 -5.84
CA ALA A 111 -10.50 -5.84 -6.37
C ALA A 111 -9.97 -6.23 -7.76
N ALA A 112 -9.76 -5.28 -8.65
CA ALA A 112 -9.20 -5.57 -9.98
C ALA A 112 -7.77 -6.11 -9.93
N ALA A 113 -6.94 -5.60 -9.01
CA ALA A 113 -5.54 -6.03 -8.86
C ALA A 113 -5.38 -7.49 -8.43
N ILE A 114 -6.38 -8.03 -7.71
CA ILE A 114 -6.37 -9.43 -7.24
C ILE A 114 -7.29 -10.34 -8.08
N GLY A 115 -7.76 -9.88 -9.25
CA GLY A 115 -8.61 -10.68 -10.14
C GLY A 115 -10.08 -10.78 -9.72
N CYS A 116 -10.55 -9.90 -8.84
CA CYS A 116 -11.94 -9.83 -8.36
C CYS A 116 -12.75 -8.68 -8.98
N ALA A 117 -12.28 -8.09 -10.09
CA ALA A 117 -13.09 -7.16 -10.88
C ALA A 117 -14.39 -7.85 -11.35
N GLY A 118 -15.51 -7.14 -11.30
CA GLY A 118 -16.82 -7.72 -11.62
C GLY A 118 -17.43 -8.61 -10.51
N VAL A 119 -16.71 -8.81 -9.39
CA VAL A 119 -17.18 -9.58 -8.23
C VAL A 119 -17.44 -8.65 -7.05
N THR A 120 -16.46 -7.84 -6.63
CA THR A 120 -16.58 -6.95 -5.46
C THR A 120 -15.87 -5.60 -5.71
N GLY A 121 -15.88 -4.71 -4.72
CA GLY A 121 -15.20 -3.42 -4.75
C GLY A 121 -15.97 -2.27 -5.43
N VAL A 122 -17.16 -2.53 -5.98
CA VAL A 122 -18.06 -1.52 -6.56
C VAL A 122 -19.48 -1.73 -6.04
N LEU A 123 -20.16 -0.65 -5.65
CA LEU A 123 -21.58 -0.69 -5.27
C LEU A 123 -22.46 -0.57 -6.52
N THR A 124 -22.82 -1.70 -7.12
CA THR A 124 -23.67 -1.79 -8.32
C THR A 124 -24.41 -3.14 -8.33
N PRO A 125 -25.66 -3.20 -8.83
CA PRO A 125 -26.37 -4.47 -8.96
C PRO A 125 -25.55 -5.52 -9.73
N GLY A 126 -25.51 -6.76 -9.21
CA GLY A 126 -24.76 -7.87 -9.79
C GLY A 126 -23.40 -8.15 -9.14
N PHE A 127 -22.91 -7.26 -8.27
CA PHE A 127 -21.71 -7.48 -7.45
C PHE A 127 -22.08 -8.14 -6.10
N GLU A 128 -21.10 -8.75 -5.43
CA GLU A 128 -21.24 -9.19 -4.05
C GLU A 128 -21.60 -8.02 -3.14
N ALA A 129 -22.51 -8.26 -2.20
CA ALA A 129 -22.95 -7.28 -1.23
C ALA A 129 -21.92 -7.14 -0.09
N ASP A 130 -20.72 -6.69 -0.44
CA ASP A 130 -19.65 -6.29 0.47
C ASP A 130 -19.64 -4.77 0.60
N LEU A 131 -20.01 -4.27 1.77
CA LEU A 131 -20.06 -2.83 2.00
C LEU A 131 -19.84 -2.47 3.47
N ILE A 132 -19.41 -1.24 3.68
CA ILE A 132 -19.35 -0.61 4.98
C ILE A 132 -20.25 0.63 5.01
N ALA A 133 -20.75 0.99 6.18
CA ALA A 133 -21.31 2.31 6.45
C ALA A 133 -20.48 2.98 7.54
N VAL A 134 -20.24 4.28 7.38
CA VAL A 134 -19.45 5.09 8.31
C VAL A 134 -20.22 6.33 8.74
N ALA A 135 -19.97 6.83 9.95
CA ALA A 135 -20.52 8.11 10.39
C ALA A 135 -19.66 9.26 9.88
N GLY A 136 -20.00 9.77 8.70
CA GLY A 136 -19.31 10.87 8.05
C GLY A 136 -19.21 10.68 6.53
N ASP A 137 -18.62 11.65 5.86
CA ASP A 137 -18.37 11.59 4.42
C ASP A 137 -16.87 11.33 4.15
N PRO A 138 -16.47 10.11 3.74
CA PRO A 138 -15.06 9.80 3.47
C PRO A 138 -14.50 10.57 2.27
N ARG A 139 -15.33 11.29 1.49
CA ARG A 139 -14.86 12.21 0.44
C ARG A 139 -14.43 13.57 0.99
N GLN A 140 -14.84 13.90 2.22
CA GLN A 140 -14.44 15.13 2.92
C GLN A 140 -13.26 14.89 3.86
N GLY A 141 -13.10 13.67 4.37
CA GLY A 141 -11.92 13.26 5.11
C GLY A 141 -11.91 11.76 5.41
N LEU A 142 -10.76 11.11 5.18
CA LEU A 142 -10.63 9.66 5.37
C LEU A 142 -10.74 9.23 6.84
N ALA A 143 -10.64 10.17 7.79
CA ALA A 143 -10.89 9.91 9.21
C ALA A 143 -12.30 9.36 9.50
N ALA A 144 -13.28 9.62 8.63
CA ALA A 144 -14.62 9.01 8.73
C ALA A 144 -14.56 7.47 8.73
N LEU A 145 -13.56 6.86 8.09
CA LEU A 145 -13.39 5.40 8.02
C LEU A 145 -13.06 4.75 9.37
N HIS A 146 -12.69 5.53 10.39
CA HIS A 146 -12.55 5.01 11.76
C HIS A 146 -13.88 4.77 12.47
N ASP A 147 -14.95 5.45 12.06
CA ASP A 147 -16.26 5.38 12.71
C ASP A 147 -17.23 4.49 11.91
N LEU A 148 -16.90 3.19 11.85
CA LEU A 148 -17.71 2.16 11.21
C LEU A 148 -19.02 1.93 11.98
N ARG A 149 -20.14 1.97 11.25
CA ARG A 149 -21.51 1.74 11.75
C ARG A 149 -22.09 0.43 11.28
N LEU A 150 -21.64 -0.05 10.13
CA LEU A 150 -22.08 -1.31 9.54
C LEU A 150 -20.91 -1.91 8.76
N VAL A 151 -20.77 -3.23 8.86
CA VAL A 151 -19.95 -4.04 7.95
C VAL A 151 -20.86 -5.15 7.43
N VAL A 152 -20.93 -5.31 6.12
CA VAL A 152 -21.65 -6.39 5.46
C VAL A 152 -20.66 -7.12 4.56
N VAL A 153 -20.64 -8.44 4.68
CA VAL A 153 -19.85 -9.32 3.82
C VAL A 153 -20.80 -10.31 3.18
N ARG A 154 -20.81 -10.37 1.85
CA ARG A 154 -21.68 -11.26 1.05
C ARG A 154 -23.15 -11.21 1.49
N GLY A 155 -23.65 -10.00 1.74
CA GLY A 155 -25.03 -9.73 2.13
C GLY A 155 -25.37 -10.04 3.59
N ARG A 156 -24.38 -10.37 4.43
CA ARG A 156 -24.58 -10.66 5.86
C ARG A 156 -23.87 -9.62 6.71
N GLU A 157 -24.59 -9.04 7.67
CA GLU A 157 -23.99 -8.14 8.65
C GLU A 157 -22.92 -8.89 9.45
N PHE A 158 -21.72 -8.31 9.49
CA PHE A 158 -20.61 -8.73 10.32
C PHE A 158 -20.49 -7.77 11.49
N ARG A 159 -20.60 -8.29 12.72
CA ARG A 159 -20.35 -7.53 13.94
C ARG A 159 -18.95 -7.89 14.43
N PRO A 160 -17.95 -7.01 14.28
CA PRO A 160 -16.62 -7.28 14.78
C PRO A 160 -16.64 -7.32 16.32
N ASP A 161 -15.85 -8.21 16.90
CA ASP A 161 -15.45 -8.06 18.30
C ASP A 161 -14.68 -6.73 18.44
N ARG A 162 -14.92 -6.02 19.55
CA ARG A 162 -14.20 -4.76 19.80
C ARG A 162 -12.74 -5.08 20.10
N VAL A 163 -11.86 -4.79 19.14
CA VAL A 163 -10.40 -4.83 19.34
C VAL A 163 -9.94 -3.42 19.70
N GLU A 164 -9.24 -3.25 20.82
CA GLU A 164 -8.65 -1.95 21.16
C GLU A 164 -7.64 -1.53 20.08
N GLY A 165 -7.82 -0.32 19.55
CA GLY A 165 -6.83 0.33 18.71
C GLY A 165 -5.56 0.56 19.54
N LEU A 166 -4.38 0.07 19.12
CA LEU A 166 -3.16 0.61 19.72
C LEU A 166 -3.02 2.08 19.34
N ALA A 167 -2.55 2.86 20.31
CA ALA A 167 -1.96 4.16 20.05
C ALA A 167 -0.89 4.06 18.95
N ALA A 168 -0.71 5.15 18.20
CA ALA A 168 0.45 5.30 17.33
C ALA A 168 1.72 5.00 18.14
N SER A 169 2.65 4.26 17.56
CA SER A 169 3.94 4.01 18.22
C SER A 169 4.65 5.35 18.42
N GLU A 170 4.96 5.71 19.66
CA GLU A 170 5.81 6.88 19.94
C GLU A 170 7.31 6.55 19.79
N THR A 171 7.64 5.26 19.70
CA THR A 171 9.01 4.80 19.45
C THR A 171 9.17 4.57 17.95
N PRO A 172 10.03 5.33 17.27
CA PRO A 172 10.39 5.01 15.89
C PRO A 172 11.07 3.64 15.90
N ALA A 173 10.53 2.69 15.15
CA ALA A 173 11.36 1.57 14.72
C ALA A 173 12.43 2.17 13.79
N GLU A 174 13.69 1.79 13.98
CA GLU A 174 14.75 2.21 13.06
C GLU A 174 14.38 1.69 11.67
N ALA A 175 13.99 2.61 10.78
CA ALA A 175 13.50 2.25 9.46
C ALA A 175 14.69 1.72 8.65
N VAL A 176 14.80 0.40 8.51
CA VAL A 176 15.75 -0.20 7.57
C VAL A 176 15.14 -0.07 6.18
N GLY A 177 15.66 0.86 5.39
CA GLY A 177 15.14 1.13 4.06
C GLY A 177 15.25 -0.07 3.13
N PRO A 178 14.41 -0.17 2.07
CA PRO A 178 14.44 -1.28 1.12
C PRO A 178 15.84 -1.53 0.54
N SER A 179 16.60 -0.46 0.32
CA SER A 179 18.00 -0.48 -0.10
C SER A 179 18.94 -1.20 0.87
N ALA A 180 18.83 -0.92 2.17
CA ALA A 180 19.65 -1.55 3.20
C ALA A 180 19.30 -3.04 3.33
N THR A 181 18.01 -3.36 3.36
CA THR A 181 17.52 -4.74 3.36
C THR A 181 17.99 -5.52 2.13
N LEU A 182 17.93 -4.91 0.94
CA LEU A 182 18.44 -5.52 -0.30
C LEU A 182 19.96 -5.68 -0.29
N ALA A 183 20.70 -4.72 0.26
CA ALA A 183 22.15 -4.81 0.39
C ALA A 183 22.56 -5.98 1.30
N GLU A 184 21.92 -6.13 2.47
CA GLU A 184 22.13 -7.27 3.36
C GLU A 184 21.77 -8.60 2.68
N TRP A 185 20.68 -8.64 1.92
CA TRP A 185 20.27 -9.84 1.20
C TRP A 185 21.26 -10.19 0.09
N ARG A 186 21.74 -9.21 -0.68
CA ARG A 186 22.78 -9.40 -1.71
C ARG A 186 24.07 -9.91 -1.08
N GLU A 187 24.49 -9.34 0.05
CA GLU A 187 25.68 -9.78 0.77
C GLU A 187 25.51 -11.22 1.29
N ARG A 188 24.32 -11.55 1.84
CA ARG A 188 23.99 -12.90 2.28
C ARG A 188 24.03 -13.89 1.13
N SER A 189 23.44 -13.55 -0.02
CA SER A 189 23.48 -14.36 -1.24
C SER A 189 24.89 -14.54 -1.77
N ALA A 190 25.71 -13.48 -1.78
CA ALA A 190 27.11 -13.55 -2.18
C ALA A 190 27.95 -14.41 -1.21
N ARG A 191 27.66 -14.36 0.09
CA ARG A 191 28.28 -15.20 1.11
C ARG A 191 27.87 -16.67 0.94
N ALA A 192 26.58 -16.94 0.71
CA ALA A 192 26.09 -18.30 0.44
C ALA A 192 26.71 -18.88 -0.85
N ALA A 193 26.82 -18.09 -1.92
CA ALA A 193 27.48 -18.52 -3.16
C ALA A 193 28.98 -18.85 -2.99
N ARG A 194 29.65 -18.25 -1.98
CA ARG A 194 31.05 -18.56 -1.62
C ARG A 194 31.20 -19.78 -0.70
N HIS A 195 30.11 -20.22 -0.08
CA HIS A 195 30.08 -21.37 0.83
C HIS A 195 28.85 -22.25 0.52
N PRO A 196 28.82 -22.91 -0.66
CA PRO A 196 27.63 -23.63 -1.13
C PRO A 196 27.26 -24.88 -0.31
N GLU A 197 28.12 -25.29 0.63
CA GLU A 197 27.92 -26.46 1.49
C GLU A 197 27.59 -26.10 2.96
N VAL A 198 27.24 -24.84 3.24
CA VAL A 198 26.70 -24.39 4.54
C VAL A 198 25.26 -23.92 4.40
#